data_AF-A0A2V8YGY0-F1
#
_entry.id   AF-A0A2V8YGY0-F1
#
_cell.length_a   1.000
_cell.length_b   1.000
_cell.length_c   1.000
_cell.angle_alpha   90.00
_cell.angle_beta   90.00
_cell.angle_gamma   90.00
#
_symmetry.space_group_name_H-M   'P 1'
#
loop_
_entity.id
_entity.type
_entity.pdbx_description
1 polymer ?
#
loop_
_entity_poly.entity_id
_entity_poly.type
_entity_poly.pdbx_seq_one_letter_code
_entity_poly.pdbx_strand_id
1 'polypeptide(L)'
;MTDTRNFIEDTLLAVRDPVGQEKARARHRQSFEDDGSLWRRGLARNWTKDAIPGSWHCGGYACPNALVAMPCIAGAQEKPIIKKTFMKQTSSVSGKETYTEYCAACHGADAKGTGPEAAALKTPPPDLTTLAKRSQDGKFPRDRVATLLRSGTEVAAYGSSDMPIWGPLFKSLDPTHDIAVPQRIRNLNDYLVSLQAK
;
A
#
# COMPACT_ATOMS: atom_id res chain seq x y z
N MET A 1 -32.74 -46.85 -12.10
CA MET A 1 -33.14 -45.61 -11.41
C MET A 1 -32.39 -45.57 -10.09
N THR A 2 -31.21 -44.95 -10.10
CA THR A 2 -30.30 -44.92 -8.95
C THR A 2 -30.45 -43.57 -8.27
N ASP A 3 -30.68 -43.63 -6.97
CA ASP A 3 -31.18 -42.59 -6.09
C ASP A 3 -30.18 -41.44 -5.88
N THR A 4 -30.57 -40.24 -6.30
CA THR A 4 -29.76 -39.00 -6.17
C THR A 4 -29.79 -38.37 -4.78
N ARG A 5 -30.48 -38.98 -3.78
CA ARG A 5 -30.55 -38.42 -2.43
C ARG A 5 -29.34 -38.71 -1.53
N ASN A 6 -28.45 -39.64 -1.89
CA ASN A 6 -27.31 -40.00 -1.03
C ASN A 6 -26.02 -39.21 -1.28
N PHE A 7 -25.94 -38.36 -2.32
CA PHE A 7 -24.69 -37.66 -2.64
C PHE A 7 -24.48 -36.38 -1.82
N ILE A 8 -25.57 -35.76 -1.33
CA ILE A 8 -25.50 -34.48 -0.61
C ILE A 8 -25.10 -34.66 0.85
N GLU A 9 -25.56 -35.72 1.51
CA GLU A 9 -25.23 -35.99 2.93
C GLU A 9 -23.78 -36.49 3.11
N ASP A 10 -23.25 -37.26 2.15
CA ASP A 10 -21.87 -37.76 2.21
C ASP A 10 -20.84 -36.63 2.01
N THR A 11 -21.22 -35.55 1.31
CA THR A 11 -20.38 -34.36 1.11
C THR A 11 -20.34 -33.46 2.36
N LEU A 12 -21.36 -33.51 3.23
CA LEU A 12 -21.46 -32.69 4.44
C LEU A 12 -20.67 -33.25 5.63
N LEU A 13 -20.41 -34.55 5.66
CA LEU A 13 -19.58 -35.21 6.70
C LEU A 13 -18.07 -35.00 6.49
N ALA A 14 -17.62 -34.66 5.28
CA ALA A 14 -16.21 -34.42 4.98
C ALA A 14 -15.67 -33.05 5.42
N VAL A 15 -16.54 -32.12 5.87
CA VAL A 15 -16.17 -30.72 6.20
C VAL A 15 -15.99 -30.50 7.72
N ARG A 16 -16.20 -31.53 8.54
CA ARG A 16 -16.37 -31.39 10.00
C ARG A 16 -15.30 -32.07 10.85
N ASP A 17 -14.06 -32.14 10.37
CA ASP A 17 -12.93 -32.65 11.15
C ASP A 17 -11.98 -31.52 11.62
N PRO A 18 -12.24 -30.89 12.78
CA PRO A 18 -11.46 -29.74 13.27
C PRO A 18 -10.01 -30.11 13.64
N VAL A 19 -9.74 -31.38 13.94
CA VAL A 19 -8.40 -31.89 14.27
C VAL A 19 -7.50 -31.97 13.02
N GLY A 20 -8.09 -32.21 11.85
CA GLY A 20 -7.37 -32.22 10.57
C GLY A 20 -6.91 -30.83 10.11
N GLN A 21 -7.72 -29.81 10.36
CA GLN A 21 -7.39 -28.42 9.99
C GLN A 21 -6.28 -27.82 10.85
N GLU A 22 -6.18 -28.21 12.12
CA GLU A 22 -5.12 -27.74 13.01
C GLU A 22 -3.75 -28.32 12.62
N LYS A 23 -3.68 -29.58 12.19
CA LYS A 23 -2.46 -30.19 11.62
C LYS A 23 -2.05 -29.62 10.26
N ALA A 24 -3.00 -29.11 9.47
CA ALA A 24 -2.71 -28.41 8.21
C ALA A 24 -2.17 -26.98 8.46
N ARG A 25 -2.73 -26.26 9.44
CA ARG A 25 -2.23 -24.92 9.86
C ARG A 25 -0.86 -24.97 10.54
N ALA A 26 -0.57 -26.01 11.33
CA ALA A 26 0.75 -26.19 11.95
C ALA A 26 1.87 -26.41 10.90
N ARG A 27 1.60 -27.20 9.85
CA ARG A 27 2.55 -27.40 8.75
C ARG A 27 2.78 -26.15 7.89
N HIS A 28 1.77 -25.29 7.74
CA HIS A 28 1.91 -24.04 6.99
C HIS A 28 2.66 -22.95 7.78
N ARG A 29 2.62 -23.00 9.12
CA ARG A 29 3.43 -22.11 9.98
C ARG A 29 4.92 -22.51 9.97
N GLN A 30 5.22 -23.80 10.03
CA GLN A 30 6.60 -24.29 9.95
C GLN A 30 7.27 -23.93 8.60
N SER A 31 6.51 -23.91 7.50
CA SER A 31 7.05 -23.58 6.18
C SER A 31 7.36 -22.10 5.95
N PHE A 32 6.92 -21.19 6.84
CA PHE A 32 7.20 -19.76 6.72
C PHE A 32 8.36 -19.29 7.63
N GLU A 33 8.81 -20.15 8.55
CA GLU A 33 9.95 -19.90 9.43
C GLU A 33 11.28 -20.40 8.84
N ASP A 34 11.26 -21.26 7.80
CA ASP A 34 12.47 -21.82 7.17
C ASP A 34 13.03 -21.01 5.96
N ASP A 35 12.33 -19.98 5.49
CA ASP A 35 12.76 -19.14 4.35
C ASP A 35 13.55 -17.87 4.75
N GLY A 36 14.02 -17.81 6.00
CA GLY A 36 15.00 -16.82 6.46
C GLY A 36 16.46 -17.14 6.09
N SER A 37 16.70 -18.18 5.28
CA SER A 37 18.05 -18.71 5.03
C SER A 37 18.52 -18.66 3.57
N LEU A 38 17.68 -18.20 2.62
CA LEU A 38 17.97 -18.30 1.19
C LEU A 38 18.54 -17.05 0.49
N TRP A 39 18.73 -15.92 1.18
CA TRP A 39 19.46 -14.77 0.60
C TRP A 39 20.99 -14.89 0.66
N ARG A 40 21.53 -16.05 1.05
CA ARG A 40 22.98 -16.24 1.22
C ARG A 40 23.69 -17.09 0.16
N ARG A 41 23.11 -17.32 -1.02
CA ARG A 41 23.80 -18.05 -2.10
C ARG A 41 23.79 -17.30 -3.43
N GLY A 42 24.95 -16.71 -3.73
CA GLY A 42 25.36 -16.10 -5.02
C GLY A 42 25.71 -14.62 -4.85
N LEU A 43 26.96 -14.13 -4.92
CA LEU A 43 28.26 -14.69 -5.29
C LEU A 43 29.32 -14.17 -4.30
N ALA A 44 29.87 -15.05 -3.45
CA ALA A 44 31.13 -14.77 -2.77
C ALA A 44 32.22 -15.55 -3.51
N ARG A 45 32.84 -14.90 -4.49
CA ARG A 45 34.12 -15.37 -5.04
C ARG A 45 35.14 -15.30 -3.91
N ASN A 46 35.82 -16.43 -3.72
CA ASN A 46 36.94 -16.68 -2.84
C ASN A 46 37.89 -15.46 -2.69
N TRP A 47 37.86 -14.78 -1.55
CA TRP A 47 38.95 -13.91 -1.12
C TRP A 47 39.84 -14.71 -0.17
N THR A 48 40.96 -15.20 -0.71
CA THR A 48 42.05 -15.78 0.08
C THR A 48 42.75 -14.68 0.87
N LYS A 49 43.04 -14.95 2.15
CA LYS A 49 43.66 -14.03 3.11
C LYS A 49 45.17 -13.89 2.97
N ASP A 50 45.72 -13.95 1.75
CA ASP A 50 47.15 -13.78 1.52
C ASP A 50 47.39 -12.73 0.43
N ALA A 51 47.44 -11.46 0.84
CA ALA A 51 47.98 -10.39 0.00
C ALA A 51 49.10 -9.68 0.79
N ILE A 52 50.31 -9.97 0.33
CA ILE A 52 51.63 -9.56 0.78
C ILE A 52 51.78 -8.02 0.75
N PRO A 53 52.53 -7.41 1.68
CA PRO A 53 52.76 -5.96 1.70
C PRO A 53 53.81 -5.52 0.68
N GLY A 54 53.59 -4.34 0.09
CA GLY A 54 54.63 -3.41 -0.35
C GLY A 54 55.68 -3.90 -1.35
N SER A 55 55.50 -3.56 -2.63
CA SER A 55 56.59 -3.10 -3.53
C SER A 55 56.05 -2.91 -4.95
N TRP A 56 55.63 -1.68 -5.27
CA TRP A 56 55.49 -1.28 -6.67
C TRP A 56 56.86 -0.74 -7.12
N HIS A 57 57.49 -1.49 -8.01
CA HIS A 57 58.69 -1.05 -8.70
C HIS A 57 58.32 0.14 -9.60
N CYS A 58 59.02 1.27 -9.44
CA CYS A 58 59.06 2.33 -10.44
C CYS A 58 59.94 1.85 -11.61
N GLY A 59 59.32 1.26 -12.63
CA GLY A 59 59.92 1.14 -13.95
C GLY A 59 59.99 2.53 -14.58
N GLY A 60 61.20 3.07 -14.69
CA GLY A 60 61.44 4.43 -15.17
C GLY A 60 61.03 4.64 -16.62
N TYR A 61 60.26 5.69 -16.84
CA TYR A 61 60.36 6.53 -18.02
C TYR A 61 60.12 7.98 -17.57
N ALA A 62 61.07 8.84 -17.90
CA ALA A 62 60.99 10.27 -17.65
C ALA A 62 59.83 10.88 -18.45
N CYS A 63 58.87 11.50 -17.77
CA CYS A 63 57.86 12.37 -18.38
C CYS A 63 57.99 13.76 -17.75
N PRO A 64 58.75 14.70 -18.36
CA PRO A 64 58.78 16.07 -17.90
C PRO A 64 57.60 16.81 -18.55
N ASN A 65 56.51 17.00 -17.81
CA ASN A 65 55.69 18.21 -17.86
C ASN A 65 54.65 18.18 -16.75
N ALA A 66 54.68 19.22 -15.92
CA ALA A 66 53.81 19.42 -14.78
C ALA A 66 52.34 19.54 -15.22
N LEU A 67 51.55 18.50 -14.96
CA LEU A 67 50.09 18.57 -14.94
C LEU A 67 49.66 18.76 -13.49
N VAL A 68 48.93 19.85 -13.25
CA VAL A 68 48.30 20.18 -11.98
C VAL A 68 47.38 19.02 -11.60
N ALA A 69 47.65 18.36 -10.48
CA ALA A 69 46.82 17.29 -9.96
C ALA A 69 45.46 17.86 -9.56
N MET A 70 44.45 17.63 -10.39
CA MET A 70 43.06 17.97 -10.10
C MET A 70 42.52 16.92 -9.11
N PRO A 71 42.15 17.29 -7.87
CA PRO A 71 41.58 16.35 -6.94
C PRO A 71 40.17 15.95 -7.42
N CYS A 72 40.00 14.68 -7.76
CA CYS A 72 38.68 14.07 -7.94
C CYS A 72 37.95 14.09 -6.60
N ILE A 73 37.13 15.12 -6.34
CA ILE A 73 36.18 15.08 -5.24
C ILE A 73 35.09 14.10 -5.65
N ALA A 74 35.21 12.85 -5.17
CA ALA A 74 34.12 11.89 -5.21
C ALA A 74 33.01 12.42 -4.28
N GLY A 75 32.05 13.14 -4.85
CA GLY A 75 30.84 13.53 -4.13
C GLY A 75 30.06 12.29 -3.75
N ALA A 76 30.19 11.84 -2.49
CA ALA A 76 29.28 10.88 -1.90
C ALA A 76 27.90 11.56 -1.79
N GLN A 77 27.02 11.32 -2.76
CA GLN A 77 25.62 11.68 -2.62
C GLN A 77 25.01 10.78 -1.55
N GLU A 78 24.69 11.36 -0.39
CA GLU A 78 23.94 10.68 0.64
C GLU A 78 22.53 10.41 0.10
N LYS A 79 22.20 9.12 -0.08
CA LYS A 79 20.88 8.68 -0.53
C LYS A 79 19.86 9.27 0.44
N PRO A 80 18.89 10.09 -0.02
CA PRO A 80 17.90 10.65 0.89
C PRO A 80 17.13 9.50 1.54
N ILE A 81 17.31 9.34 2.85
CA ILE A 81 16.51 8.41 3.66
C ILE A 81 15.12 9.03 3.71
N ILE A 82 14.24 8.55 2.82
CA ILE A 82 12.82 8.90 2.84
C ILE A 82 12.27 8.42 4.18
N LYS A 83 12.08 9.34 5.12
CA LYS A 83 11.32 9.07 6.34
C LYS A 83 9.92 8.68 5.88
N LYS A 84 9.59 7.38 5.95
CA LYS A 84 8.26 6.86 5.66
C LYS A 84 7.30 7.47 6.68
N THR A 85 6.69 8.60 6.36
CA THR A 85 5.67 9.22 7.20
C THR A 85 4.50 8.27 7.26
N PHE A 86 4.34 7.63 8.41
CA PHE A 86 3.26 6.71 8.70
C PHE A 86 1.96 7.51 8.70
N MET A 87 1.02 7.18 7.81
CA MET A 87 -0.33 7.76 7.86
C MET A 87 -0.87 7.60 9.29
N LYS A 88 -1.44 8.67 9.83
CA LYS A 88 -1.96 8.67 11.20
C LYS A 88 -3.07 7.63 11.31
N GLN A 89 -2.93 6.69 12.23
CA GLN A 89 -3.94 5.64 12.43
C GLN A 89 -5.28 6.25 12.87
N THR A 90 -6.35 5.71 12.31
CA THR A 90 -7.74 6.07 12.64
C THR A 90 -8.54 4.80 12.82
N SER A 91 -9.62 4.85 13.61
CA SER A 91 -10.46 3.68 13.82
C SER A 91 -11.22 3.28 12.55
N SER A 92 -11.19 1.99 12.18
CA SER A 92 -11.95 1.48 11.02
C SER A 92 -13.47 1.55 11.23
N VAL A 93 -13.93 1.68 12.47
CA VAL A 93 -15.36 1.86 12.79
C VAL A 93 -15.82 3.31 12.67
N SER A 94 -14.91 4.29 12.62
CA SER A 94 -15.26 5.72 12.57
C SER A 94 -15.06 6.30 11.17
N GLY A 95 -16.18 6.42 10.44
CA GLY A 95 -16.20 7.09 9.12
C GLY A 95 -15.82 8.57 9.21
N LYS A 96 -16.31 9.27 10.25
CA LYS A 96 -16.01 10.69 10.49
C LYS A 96 -14.52 10.94 10.77
N GLU A 97 -13.91 10.10 11.59
CA GLU A 97 -12.47 10.22 11.90
C GLU A 97 -11.63 9.95 10.66
N THR A 98 -11.95 8.88 9.92
CA THR A 98 -11.31 8.56 8.64
C THR A 98 -11.42 9.74 7.66
N TYR A 99 -12.60 10.35 7.55
CA TYR A 99 -12.82 11.50 6.69
C TYR A 99 -11.99 12.72 7.11
N THR A 100 -12.00 13.04 8.40
CA THR A 100 -11.31 14.22 8.95
C THR A 100 -9.80 14.11 8.73
N GLU A 101 -9.23 12.92 8.93
CA GLU A 101 -7.80 12.71 8.81
C GLU A 101 -7.31 12.70 7.35
N TYR A 102 -8.09 12.08 6.46
CA TYR A 102 -7.58 11.74 5.13
C TYR A 102 -8.26 12.48 3.98
N CYS A 103 -9.53 12.87 4.15
CA CYS A 103 -10.33 13.43 3.07
C CYS A 103 -10.49 14.94 3.18
N ALA A 104 -10.54 15.48 4.42
CA ALA A 104 -10.82 16.89 4.66
C ALA A 104 -9.71 17.84 4.16
N ALA A 105 -8.47 17.35 4.02
CA ALA A 105 -7.37 18.14 3.46
C ALA A 105 -7.70 18.67 2.05
N CYS A 106 -8.39 17.86 1.23
CA CYS A 106 -8.81 18.25 -0.12
C CYS A 106 -10.29 18.63 -0.18
N HIS A 107 -11.17 17.87 0.49
CA HIS A 107 -12.62 18.09 0.41
C HIS A 107 -13.17 19.11 1.41
N GLY A 108 -12.36 19.58 2.36
CA GLY A 108 -12.80 20.49 3.43
C GLY A 108 -13.49 19.75 4.58
N ALA A 109 -13.61 20.39 5.74
CA ALA A 109 -14.34 19.83 6.88
C ALA A 109 -15.86 19.76 6.63
N ASP A 110 -16.36 20.63 5.75
CA ASP A 110 -17.76 20.71 5.33
C ASP A 110 -18.07 19.86 4.08
N ALA A 111 -17.06 19.16 3.55
CA ALA A 111 -17.14 18.30 2.39
C ALA A 111 -17.50 18.95 1.06
N LYS A 112 -17.32 20.28 0.94
CA LYS A 112 -17.70 21.04 -0.26
C LYS A 112 -16.60 21.16 -1.32
N GLY A 113 -15.45 20.53 -1.11
CA GLY A 113 -14.31 20.63 -2.02
C GLY A 113 -13.40 21.84 -1.75
N THR A 114 -13.54 22.46 -0.58
CA THR A 114 -12.84 23.70 -0.18
C THR A 114 -11.73 23.42 0.84
N GLY A 115 -11.12 22.23 0.80
CA GLY A 115 -10.01 21.88 1.68
C GLY A 115 -8.77 22.74 1.44
N PRO A 116 -7.88 22.88 2.44
CA PRO A 116 -6.67 23.70 2.32
C PRO A 116 -5.77 23.29 1.14
N GLU A 117 -5.76 22.01 0.78
CA GLU A 117 -4.96 21.47 -0.33
C GLU A 117 -5.69 21.54 -1.68
N ALA A 118 -6.98 21.91 -1.70
CA ALA A 118 -7.80 21.90 -2.92
C ALA A 118 -7.23 22.79 -4.03
N ALA A 119 -6.62 23.93 -3.66
CA ALA A 119 -6.04 24.88 -4.61
C ALA A 119 -4.76 24.38 -5.30
N ALA A 120 -4.08 23.37 -4.71
CA ALA A 120 -2.88 22.78 -5.29
C ALA A 120 -3.19 21.68 -6.32
N LEU A 121 -4.43 21.21 -6.38
CA LEU A 121 -4.86 20.13 -7.26
C LEU A 121 -5.17 20.67 -8.66
N LYS A 122 -4.85 19.88 -9.69
CA LYS A 122 -5.15 20.25 -11.07
C LYS A 122 -6.66 20.27 -11.32
N THR A 123 -7.36 19.32 -10.70
CA THR A 123 -8.83 19.25 -10.74
C THR A 123 -9.38 19.54 -9.35
N PRO A 124 -10.23 20.59 -9.19
CA PRO A 124 -10.86 20.88 -7.91
C PRO A 124 -11.66 19.68 -7.39
N PRO A 125 -11.51 19.31 -6.10
CA PRO A 125 -12.31 18.27 -5.49
C PRO A 125 -13.81 18.62 -5.58
N PRO A 126 -14.68 17.67 -5.94
CA PRO A 126 -16.11 17.93 -6.02
C PRO A 126 -16.72 18.13 -4.64
N ASP A 127 -17.83 18.88 -4.59
CA ASP A 127 -18.71 18.97 -3.43
C ASP A 127 -19.39 17.61 -3.16
N LEU A 128 -18.96 16.93 -2.11
CA LEU A 128 -19.46 15.61 -1.73
C LEU A 128 -20.86 15.68 -1.11
N THR A 129 -21.35 16.84 -0.69
CA THR A 129 -22.68 17.00 -0.06
C THR A 129 -23.83 16.90 -1.07
N THR A 130 -23.53 16.97 -2.37
CA THR A 130 -24.52 16.95 -3.46
C THR A 130 -24.50 15.66 -4.28
N LEU A 131 -23.80 14.61 -3.83
CA LEU A 131 -23.67 13.35 -4.57
C LEU A 131 -25.02 12.68 -4.84
N ALA A 132 -25.93 12.69 -3.87
CA ALA A 132 -27.27 12.14 -4.05
C ALA A 132 -28.05 12.88 -5.14
N LYS A 133 -28.06 14.22 -5.10
CA LYS A 133 -28.75 15.08 -6.08
C LYS A 133 -28.21 14.94 -7.50
N ARG A 134 -26.90 14.67 -7.63
CA ARG A 134 -26.22 14.48 -8.92
C ARG A 134 -26.31 13.05 -9.45
N SER A 135 -26.88 12.12 -8.68
CA SER A 135 -27.06 10.74 -9.10
C SER A 135 -28.36 10.58 -9.90
N GLN A 136 -28.37 9.64 -10.84
CA GLN A 136 -29.47 9.43 -11.78
C GLN A 136 -30.82 9.16 -11.10
N ASP A 137 -30.81 8.51 -9.94
CA ASP A 137 -31.98 8.13 -9.16
C ASP A 137 -32.22 9.05 -7.94
N GLY A 138 -31.44 10.13 -7.81
CA GLY A 138 -31.50 11.05 -6.67
C GLY A 138 -31.00 10.46 -5.34
N LYS A 139 -30.39 9.27 -5.35
CA LYS A 139 -29.91 8.59 -4.14
C LYS A 139 -28.39 8.63 -4.06
N PHE A 140 -27.88 8.53 -2.83
CA PHE A 140 -26.43 8.46 -2.63
C PHE A 140 -25.85 7.17 -3.26
N PRO A 141 -24.88 7.28 -4.19
CA PRO A 141 -24.41 6.15 -5.00
C PRO A 141 -23.35 5.33 -4.25
N ARG A 142 -23.77 4.57 -3.23
CA ARG A 142 -22.88 3.83 -2.30
C ARG A 142 -21.87 2.95 -3.01
N ASP A 143 -22.31 2.15 -3.96
CA ASP A 143 -21.44 1.17 -4.63
C ASP A 143 -20.40 1.86 -5.51
N ARG A 144 -20.79 2.95 -6.17
CA ARG A 144 -19.87 3.78 -6.94
C ARG A 144 -18.79 4.38 -6.02
N VAL A 145 -19.18 4.98 -4.90
CA VAL A 145 -18.21 5.56 -3.95
C VAL A 145 -17.32 4.48 -3.32
N ALA A 146 -17.88 3.34 -2.94
CA ALA A 146 -17.11 2.21 -2.41
C ALA A 146 -16.08 1.69 -3.43
N THR A 147 -16.43 1.64 -4.71
CA THR A 147 -15.54 1.23 -5.80
C THR A 147 -14.43 2.25 -5.99
N LEU A 148 -14.77 3.55 -6.07
CA LEU A 148 -13.79 4.64 -6.18
C LEU A 148 -12.77 4.62 -5.04
N LEU A 149 -13.21 4.43 -3.79
CA LEU A 149 -12.31 4.35 -2.64
C LEU A 149 -11.42 3.10 -2.71
N ARG A 150 -11.96 1.96 -3.16
CA ARG A 150 -11.24 0.69 -3.16
C ARG A 150 -10.20 0.61 -4.28
N SER A 151 -10.58 0.99 -5.49
CA SER A 151 -9.80 0.75 -6.71
C SER A 151 -9.47 2.01 -7.52
N GLY A 152 -9.98 3.18 -7.12
CA GLY A 152 -9.78 4.42 -7.87
C GLY A 152 -10.70 4.54 -9.10
N THR A 153 -10.47 5.59 -9.90
CA THR A 153 -11.05 5.76 -11.24
C THR A 153 -10.11 5.20 -12.31
N GLU A 154 -10.61 4.95 -13.53
CA GLU A 154 -9.73 4.64 -14.67
C GLU A 154 -8.74 5.79 -14.96
N VAL A 155 -9.11 7.04 -14.64
CA VAL A 155 -8.21 8.20 -14.71
C VAL A 155 -7.10 8.11 -13.66
N ALA A 156 -7.34 7.48 -12.52
CA ALA A 156 -6.36 7.24 -11.45
C ALA A 156 -5.39 6.10 -11.76
N ALA A 157 -5.76 5.17 -12.66
CA ALA A 157 -4.92 4.02 -13.01
C ALA A 157 -3.61 4.38 -13.73
N TYR A 158 -3.47 5.63 -14.22
CA TYR A 158 -2.30 6.11 -14.96
C TYR A 158 -1.47 7.18 -14.23
N GLY A 159 -1.59 7.31 -12.90
CA GLY A 159 -0.57 7.98 -12.08
C GLY A 159 -0.65 9.51 -11.99
N SER A 160 -1.85 10.11 -12.08
CA SER A 160 -2.06 11.52 -11.73
C SER A 160 -3.48 11.86 -11.26
N SER A 161 -4.15 10.95 -10.56
CA SER A 161 -5.39 11.33 -9.86
C SER A 161 -5.01 12.03 -8.56
N ASP A 162 -5.32 13.32 -8.49
CA ASP A 162 -5.29 14.18 -7.30
C ASP A 162 -5.97 13.54 -6.07
N MET A 163 -6.84 12.54 -6.29
CA MET A 163 -7.39 11.65 -5.26
C MET A 163 -6.68 10.27 -5.29
N PRO A 164 -6.09 9.81 -4.18
CA PRO A 164 -5.36 8.55 -4.14
C PRO A 164 -6.30 7.33 -4.16
N ILE A 165 -5.74 6.17 -4.50
CA ILE A 165 -6.44 4.88 -4.38
C ILE A 165 -6.38 4.44 -2.91
N TRP A 166 -7.51 4.54 -2.20
CA TRP A 166 -7.54 4.32 -0.75
C TRP A 166 -7.48 2.86 -0.32
N GLY A 167 -7.93 1.90 -1.13
CA GLY A 167 -7.94 0.48 -0.77
C GLY A 167 -6.60 -0.05 -0.25
N PRO A 168 -5.50 0.05 -1.02
CA PRO A 168 -4.16 -0.34 -0.57
C PRO A 168 -3.66 0.47 0.64
N LEU A 169 -3.95 1.77 0.69
CA LEU A 169 -3.58 2.64 1.81
C LEU A 169 -4.27 2.17 3.10
N PHE A 170 -5.58 1.90 3.07
CA PHE A 170 -6.32 1.37 4.21
C PHE A 170 -5.83 -0.02 4.61
N LYS A 171 -5.43 -0.87 3.66
CA LYS A 171 -4.81 -2.18 3.98
C LYS A 171 -3.47 -2.00 4.69
N SER A 172 -2.71 -0.95 4.38
CA SER A 172 -1.44 -0.66 5.06
C SER A 172 -1.61 -0.17 6.50
N LEU A 173 -2.77 0.42 6.85
CA LEU A 173 -3.10 0.83 8.22
C LEU A 173 -3.39 -0.38 9.11
N ASP A 174 -4.05 -1.39 8.54
CA ASP A 174 -4.44 -2.61 9.25
C ASP A 174 -4.14 -3.85 8.39
N PRO A 175 -2.85 -4.26 8.31
CA PRO A 175 -2.44 -5.35 7.45
C PRO A 175 -2.99 -6.70 7.94
N THR A 176 -3.24 -6.83 9.24
CA THR A 176 -3.58 -8.10 9.91
C THR A 176 -5.07 -8.42 9.87
N HIS A 177 -5.96 -7.44 9.67
CA HIS A 177 -7.41 -7.67 9.68
C HIS A 177 -8.04 -7.46 8.30
N ASP A 178 -8.48 -8.54 7.66
CA ASP A 178 -9.10 -8.49 6.33
C ASP A 178 -10.45 -7.77 6.32
N ILE A 179 -11.13 -7.70 7.46
CA ILE A 179 -12.40 -6.97 7.62
C ILE A 179 -12.24 -5.46 7.76
N ALA A 180 -11.04 -4.96 8.05
CA ALA A 180 -10.83 -3.55 8.38
C ALA A 180 -11.05 -2.63 7.18
N VAL A 181 -10.63 -3.03 5.98
CA VAL A 181 -10.79 -2.23 4.76
C VAL A 181 -12.26 -2.15 4.35
N PRO A 182 -13.02 -3.26 4.19
CA PRO A 182 -14.45 -3.19 3.90
C PRO A 182 -15.22 -2.41 4.99
N GLN A 183 -14.89 -2.61 6.26
CA GLN A 183 -15.54 -1.91 7.37
C GLN A 183 -15.32 -0.40 7.28
N ARG A 184 -14.08 0.04 7.08
CA ARG A 184 -13.74 1.46 6.94
C ARG A 184 -14.45 2.11 5.77
N ILE A 185 -14.47 1.46 4.61
CA ILE A 185 -15.16 1.96 3.42
C ILE A 185 -16.68 2.08 3.67
N ARG A 186 -17.30 1.09 4.34
CA ARG A 186 -18.73 1.16 4.71
C ARG A 186 -19.02 2.35 5.63
N ASN A 187 -18.27 2.50 6.71
CA ASN A 187 -18.53 3.59 7.66
C ASN A 187 -18.22 4.97 7.07
N LEU A 188 -17.21 5.07 6.19
CA LEU A 188 -16.94 6.31 5.46
C LEU A 188 -18.09 6.64 4.51
N ASN A 189 -18.65 5.66 3.80
CA ASN A 189 -19.86 5.85 3.00
C ASN A 189 -21.04 6.35 3.85
N ASP A 190 -21.29 5.72 5.00
CA ASP A 190 -22.40 6.12 5.87
C ASP A 190 -22.21 7.55 6.42
N TYR A 191 -20.96 7.93 6.71
CA TYR A 191 -20.64 9.31 7.05
C TYR A 191 -20.95 10.26 5.89
N LEU A 192 -20.50 9.96 4.67
CA LEU A 192 -20.80 10.79 3.49
C LEU A 192 -22.30 10.90 3.21
N VAL A 193 -23.07 9.84 3.48
CA VAL A 193 -24.54 9.86 3.38
C VAL A 193 -25.14 10.85 4.36
N SER A 194 -24.63 10.90 5.59
CA SER A 194 -25.12 11.84 6.61
C SER A 194 -24.84 13.31 6.26
N LEU A 195 -23.90 13.57 5.36
CA LEU A 195 -23.56 14.90 4.86
C LEU A 195 -24.39 15.35 3.66
N GLN A 196 -25.23 14.47 3.09
CA GLN A 196 -25.99 14.82 1.89
C GLN A 196 -27.00 15.94 2.19
N ALA A 197 -27.01 16.96 1.34
CA ALA A 197 -28.02 17.99 1.38
C ALA A 197 -29.41 17.37 1.18
N LYS A 198 -30.34 17.70 2.08
CA LYS A 198 -31.75 17.31 1.97
C LYS A 198 -32.42 17.96 0.76
#